data_AF-I3S662-F1
#
_entry.id   AF-I3S662-F1
#
_cell.length_a   1.000
_cell.length_b   1.000
_cell.length_c   1.000
_cell.angle_alpha   90.00
_cell.angle_beta   90.00
_cell.angle_gamma   90.00
#
_symmetry.space_group_name_H-M   'P 1'
#
loop_
_entity.id
_entity.type
_entity.pdbx_description
1 polymer ?
#
loop_
_entity_poly.entity_id
_entity_poly.type
_entity_poly.pdbx_seq_one_letter_code
_entity_poly.pdbx_strand_id
1 'polypeptide(L)'
;MASTLFCTPSLCSSSSSTMFSTPLKLSLKPSGVSLQNKTPLSLPTTQRRFKITAMAPPKPGGGKAKKVVGIIKLALEAGKATPAPPVGPALGSKGVNIMAFCKDYNARTADKPGYIIPVEITVFDDKSFTFILKTPPASVLLLKAAGVEKGSKDPKAQKVGKVTIDQLRTIASEKLPDLNCETTESAMRIIAGTAANMGIDVDPPILEPKQKQLL
;
A
#
# COMPACT_ATOMS: atom_id res chain seq x y z
N MET A 1 -61.42 12.31 9.04
CA MET A 1 -62.03 13.65 9.03
C MET A 1 -60.91 14.67 9.18
N ALA A 2 -60.90 15.69 8.29
CA ALA A 2 -60.01 16.87 8.16
C ALA A 2 -58.51 16.58 7.92
N SER A 3 -57.87 16.81 6.76
CA SER A 3 -57.91 17.84 5.68
C SER A 3 -57.45 19.25 6.09
N THR A 4 -56.31 19.70 5.53
CA THR A 4 -55.94 21.02 4.93
C THR A 4 -54.41 21.20 5.01
N LEU A 5 -53.58 21.11 3.95
CA LEU A 5 -53.33 22.04 2.82
C LEU A 5 -52.97 23.47 3.22
N PHE A 6 -51.75 23.94 2.87
CA PHE A 6 -51.33 25.25 2.31
C PHE A 6 -49.78 25.19 2.13
N CYS A 7 -49.21 25.14 0.93
CA CYS A 7 -48.99 26.16 -0.12
C CYS A 7 -47.80 27.13 0.12
N THR A 8 -46.89 27.19 -0.87
CA THR A 8 -45.61 27.91 -1.06
C THR A 8 -45.77 29.45 -1.19
N PRO A 9 -44.71 30.31 -1.20
CA PRO A 9 -43.87 30.60 -2.41
C PRO A 9 -42.40 31.10 -2.13
N SER A 10 -41.39 30.74 -2.95
CA SER A 10 -40.67 31.52 -4.00
C SER A 10 -40.07 32.89 -3.67
N LEU A 11 -38.75 33.07 -3.91
CA LEU A 11 -38.02 34.27 -4.40
C LEU A 11 -36.57 33.80 -4.70
N CYS A 12 -35.96 33.76 -5.89
CA CYS A 12 -35.81 34.65 -7.07
C CYS A 12 -34.65 35.66 -7.00
N SER A 13 -33.92 35.75 -8.13
CA SER A 13 -32.86 36.70 -8.57
C SER A 13 -31.40 36.34 -8.22
N SER A 14 -30.49 35.95 -9.15
CA SER A 14 -30.03 36.48 -10.45
C SER A 14 -28.88 37.50 -10.32
N SER A 15 -27.72 37.19 -10.94
CA SER A 15 -26.61 38.05 -11.43
C SER A 15 -25.44 37.12 -11.80
N SER A 16 -25.16 36.72 -13.05
CA SER A 16 -24.72 37.49 -14.23
C SER A 16 -23.37 38.21 -14.02
N SER A 17 -22.28 37.59 -14.48
CA SER A 17 -21.14 38.28 -15.12
C SER A 17 -20.13 37.26 -15.69
N THR A 18 -20.31 36.98 -16.98
CA THR A 18 -19.28 36.50 -17.91
C THR A 18 -18.15 37.52 -18.01
N MET A 19 -16.87 37.11 -17.95
CA MET A 19 -15.79 37.90 -18.55
C MET A 19 -14.47 37.10 -18.72
N PHE A 20 -13.94 37.23 -19.94
CA PHE A 20 -12.54 37.10 -20.38
C PHE A 20 -11.87 35.73 -20.56
N SER A 21 -12.03 35.26 -21.80
CA SER A 21 -11.05 34.53 -22.61
C SER A 21 -9.82 35.39 -22.92
N THR A 22 -8.62 34.84 -22.71
CA THR A 22 -7.40 35.16 -23.49
C THR A 22 -6.49 33.94 -23.59
N PRO A 23 -6.15 33.47 -24.81
CA PRO A 23 -5.14 32.43 -25.00
C PRO A 23 -3.75 33.06 -25.20
N LEU A 24 -2.79 32.74 -24.33
CA LEU A 24 -1.38 33.06 -24.56
C LEU A 24 -0.69 31.94 -25.34
N LYS A 25 -0.43 32.30 -26.59
CA LYS A 25 0.32 31.61 -27.64
C LYS A 25 1.82 31.80 -27.37
N LEU A 26 2.57 30.74 -27.04
CA LEU A 26 4.04 30.78 -27.06
C LEU A 26 4.58 29.96 -28.23
N SER A 27 5.35 30.67 -29.05
CA SER A 27 5.80 30.34 -30.39
C SER A 27 6.87 29.26 -30.39
N LEU A 28 6.64 28.19 -31.14
CA LEU A 28 7.70 27.39 -31.75
C LEU A 28 8.42 28.23 -32.81
N LYS A 29 9.75 28.14 -32.86
CA LYS A 29 10.55 28.47 -34.04
C LYS A 29 11.41 27.26 -34.42
N PRO A 30 11.38 26.82 -35.69
CA PRO A 30 12.26 25.79 -36.22
C PRO A 30 13.48 26.41 -36.90
N SER A 31 14.65 25.86 -36.63
CA SER A 31 15.91 26.09 -37.35
C SER A 31 16.89 25.04 -36.82
N GLY A 32 17.61 24.23 -37.56
CA GLY A 32 17.83 24.09 -38.99
C GLY A 32 18.79 22.91 -39.12
N VAL A 33 18.62 22.17 -40.20
CA VAL A 33 19.36 20.97 -40.60
C VAL A 33 20.87 21.27 -40.73
N SER A 34 21.74 20.37 -40.26
CA SER A 34 22.98 20.07 -40.99
C SER A 34 23.48 18.65 -40.70
N LEU A 35 23.62 17.92 -41.81
CA LEU A 35 24.06 16.55 -41.95
C LEU A 35 25.55 16.61 -42.31
N GLN A 36 26.44 16.03 -41.52
CA GLN A 36 27.82 15.72 -41.96
C GLN A 36 28.27 14.34 -41.45
N ASN A 37 28.11 13.37 -42.36
CA ASN A 37 29.03 12.29 -42.74
C ASN A 37 30.00 11.65 -41.73
N LYS A 38 29.80 10.33 -41.54
CA LYS A 38 30.75 9.20 -41.67
C LYS A 38 32.05 9.16 -40.83
N THR A 39 32.03 8.28 -39.80
CA THR A 39 32.98 7.19 -39.37
C THR A 39 34.51 7.39 -39.44
N PRO A 40 35.36 6.75 -38.55
CA PRO A 40 35.09 5.58 -37.69
C PRO A 40 35.65 5.63 -36.24
N LEU A 41 35.38 4.53 -35.51
CA LEU A 41 35.87 4.16 -34.18
C LEU A 41 37.33 4.51 -33.85
N SER A 42 37.56 4.95 -32.60
CA SER A 42 38.69 4.47 -31.79
C SER A 42 38.34 4.53 -30.29
N LEU A 43 38.49 3.40 -29.59
CA LEU A 43 38.40 3.31 -28.13
C LEU A 43 39.70 3.87 -27.51
N PRO A 44 39.64 4.88 -26.62
CA PRO A 44 40.73 5.08 -25.68
C PRO A 44 40.51 4.17 -24.47
N THR A 45 41.20 3.03 -24.47
CA THR A 45 41.52 2.27 -23.26
C THR A 45 42.37 3.16 -22.36
N THR A 46 41.72 3.99 -21.55
CA THR A 46 42.34 4.52 -20.34
C THR A 46 41.73 3.74 -19.19
N GLN A 47 42.51 2.80 -18.67
CA GLN A 47 42.19 2.12 -17.43
C GLN A 47 42.07 3.18 -16.33
N ARG A 48 40.83 3.62 -16.08
CA ARG A 48 40.50 4.36 -14.86
C ARG A 48 40.66 3.38 -13.72
N ARG A 49 41.81 3.45 -13.07
CA ARG A 49 42.06 2.93 -11.73
C ARG A 49 40.85 3.27 -10.87
N PHE A 50 39.99 2.27 -10.62
CA PHE A 50 38.85 2.43 -9.72
C PHE A 50 39.44 2.77 -8.35
N LYS A 51 39.37 4.04 -7.98
CA LYS A 51 39.61 4.46 -6.62
C LYS A 51 38.41 3.90 -5.85
N ILE A 52 38.63 2.78 -5.15
CA ILE A 52 37.69 2.25 -4.15
C ILE A 52 37.62 3.35 -3.08
N THR A 53 36.73 4.30 -3.30
CA THR A 53 36.32 5.22 -2.27
C THR A 53 35.27 4.43 -1.53
N ALA A 54 35.65 3.88 -0.37
CA ALA A 54 34.71 3.29 0.57
C ALA A 54 33.74 4.38 0.99
N MET A 55 32.69 4.57 0.20
CA MET A 55 31.63 5.53 0.46
C MET A 55 30.70 4.85 1.47
N ALA A 56 31.15 4.84 2.74
CA ALA A 56 30.26 4.57 3.84
C ALA A 56 29.10 5.58 3.72
N PRO A 57 27.84 5.12 3.63
CA PRO A 57 26.71 6.03 3.55
C PRO A 57 26.76 6.99 4.76
N PRO A 58 26.50 8.30 4.57
CA PRO A 58 26.47 9.25 5.68
C PRO A 58 25.48 8.74 6.73
N LYS A 59 25.96 8.51 7.96
CA LYS A 59 25.12 8.17 9.11
C LYS A 59 24.01 9.21 9.20
N PRO A 60 22.72 8.84 9.10
CA PRO A 60 21.63 9.79 9.31
C PRO A 60 21.80 10.37 10.72
N GLY A 61 21.79 11.70 10.79
CA GLY A 61 22.34 12.45 11.90
C GLY A 61 21.65 12.26 13.25
N GLY A 62 22.43 12.51 14.31
CA GLY A 62 22.01 13.30 15.47
C GLY A 62 21.01 12.72 16.47
N GLY A 63 20.39 11.57 16.23
CA GLY A 63 19.62 10.86 17.26
C GLY A 63 20.52 9.85 17.97
N LYS A 64 20.59 9.87 19.32
CA LYS A 64 21.14 8.73 20.07
C LYS A 64 20.41 7.48 19.58
N ALA A 65 21.13 6.47 19.09
CA ALA A 65 20.53 5.21 18.71
C ALA A 65 19.88 4.60 19.95
N LYS A 66 18.55 4.78 20.07
CA LYS A 66 17.79 4.27 21.19
C LYS A 66 17.87 2.75 21.10
N LYS A 67 18.37 2.12 22.17
CA LYS A 67 18.42 0.66 22.23
C LYS A 67 16.99 0.14 22.27
N VAL A 68 16.75 -0.90 21.46
CA VAL A 68 15.45 -1.56 21.35
C VAL A 68 15.36 -2.62 22.43
N VAL A 69 14.41 -2.48 23.35
CA VAL A 69 14.13 -3.45 24.44
C VAL A 69 13.41 -4.67 23.88
N GLY A 70 12.53 -4.45 22.90
CA GLY A 70 11.76 -5.51 22.29
C GLY A 70 10.81 -5.04 21.20
N ILE A 71 10.31 -6.00 20.44
CA ILE A 71 9.34 -5.81 19.37
C ILE A 71 8.11 -6.64 19.71
N ILE A 72 6.93 -6.02 19.61
CA ILE A 72 5.63 -6.65 19.87
C ILE A 72 4.82 -6.56 18.58
N LYS A 73 4.23 -7.68 18.16
CA LYS A 73 3.38 -7.76 16.97
C LYS A 73 1.95 -8.05 17.41
N LEU A 74 1.02 -7.18 17.04
CA LEU A 74 -0.40 -7.31 17.36
C LEU A 74 -1.21 -7.21 16.06
N ALA A 75 -2.38 -7.85 16.04
CA ALA A 75 -3.36 -7.71 14.98
C ALA A 75 -4.63 -7.11 15.57
N LEU A 76 -5.01 -5.91 15.13
CA LEU A 76 -6.14 -5.17 15.69
C LEU A 76 -7.10 -4.74 14.58
N GLU A 77 -8.37 -4.59 14.94
CA GLU A 77 -9.36 -4.02 14.03
C GLU A 77 -9.14 -2.51 13.86
N ALA A 78 -9.21 -2.07 12.61
CA ALA A 78 -9.16 -0.68 12.21
C ALA A 78 -10.17 0.20 12.96
N GLY A 79 -9.68 1.26 13.61
CA GLY A 79 -10.52 2.25 14.30
C GLY A 79 -11.16 1.77 15.60
N LYS A 80 -10.91 0.53 16.03
CA LYS A 80 -11.49 -0.09 17.23
C LYS A 80 -10.44 -0.56 18.24
N ALA A 81 -9.27 0.07 18.30
CA ALA A 81 -8.31 -0.23 19.35
C ALA A 81 -8.85 0.22 20.71
N THR A 82 -9.12 -0.74 21.57
CA THR A 82 -9.50 -0.54 22.98
C THR A 82 -8.47 -1.21 23.88
N PRO A 83 -8.29 -0.74 25.13
CA PRO A 83 -7.32 -1.32 26.09
C PRO A 83 -7.76 -2.69 26.64
N ALA A 84 -8.53 -3.46 25.87
CA ALA A 84 -9.09 -4.75 26.22
C ALA A 84 -8.00 -5.80 26.55
N PRO A 85 -8.36 -6.95 27.17
CA PRO A 85 -7.43 -7.99 27.60
C PRO A 85 -6.43 -8.54 26.57
N PRO A 86 -6.61 -8.47 25.23
CA PRO A 86 -5.54 -8.87 24.31
C PRO A 86 -4.43 -7.81 24.16
N VAL A 87 -4.76 -6.51 24.27
CA VAL A 87 -3.79 -5.40 24.09
C VAL A 87 -3.11 -5.04 25.40
N GLY A 88 -3.89 -5.00 26.50
CA GLY A 88 -3.42 -4.57 27.82
C GLY A 88 -2.24 -5.37 28.35
N PRO A 89 -2.32 -6.71 28.49
CA PRO A 89 -1.22 -7.55 28.95
C PRO A 89 -0.01 -7.54 28.00
N ALA A 90 -0.24 -7.56 26.69
CA ALA A 90 0.83 -7.59 25.69
C ALA A 90 1.71 -6.33 25.76
N LEU A 91 1.09 -5.14 25.77
CA LEU A 91 1.79 -3.87 25.82
C LEU A 91 2.21 -3.46 27.24
N GLY A 92 1.39 -3.79 28.24
CA GLY A 92 1.65 -3.50 29.65
C GLY A 92 2.89 -4.20 30.18
N SER A 93 3.17 -5.43 29.74
CA SER A 93 4.38 -6.18 30.12
C SER A 93 5.70 -5.48 29.75
N LYS A 94 5.68 -4.59 28.75
CA LYS A 94 6.84 -3.82 28.28
C LYS A 94 6.80 -2.35 28.68
N GLY A 95 5.82 -1.93 29.49
CA GLY A 95 5.72 -0.57 30.02
C GLY A 95 5.32 0.49 28.98
N VAL A 96 4.60 0.10 27.92
CA VAL A 96 4.11 1.01 26.87
C VAL A 96 2.84 1.73 27.34
N ASN A 97 2.68 3.01 26.98
CA ASN A 97 1.45 3.75 27.27
C ASN A 97 0.29 3.29 26.37
N ILE A 98 -0.57 2.42 26.92
CA ILE A 98 -1.67 1.76 26.20
C ILE A 98 -2.68 2.77 25.63
N MET A 99 -3.05 3.79 26.40
CA MET A 99 -4.06 4.78 25.98
C MET A 99 -3.56 5.65 24.83
N ALA A 100 -2.29 6.07 24.88
CA ALA A 100 -1.67 6.83 23.81
C ALA A 100 -1.62 6.00 22.51
N PHE A 101 -1.20 4.74 22.61
CA PHE A 101 -1.21 3.82 21.47
C PHE A 101 -2.60 3.64 20.86
N CYS A 102 -3.64 3.39 21.67
CA CYS A 102 -5.00 3.21 21.15
C CYS A 102 -5.50 4.46 20.40
N LYS A 103 -5.22 5.67 20.92
CA LYS A 103 -5.61 6.93 20.28
C LYS A 103 -4.89 7.14 18.95
N ASP A 104 -3.56 6.98 18.93
CA ASP A 104 -2.75 7.17 17.73
C ASP A 104 -3.06 6.10 16.66
N TYR A 105 -3.30 4.86 17.07
CA TYR A 105 -3.68 3.77 16.18
C TYR A 105 -5.03 4.05 15.51
N ASN A 106 -6.05 4.46 16.27
CA ASN A 106 -7.37 4.76 15.73
C ASN A 106 -7.33 5.97 14.79
N ALA A 107 -6.53 6.99 15.11
CA ALA A 107 -6.34 8.16 14.25
C ALA A 107 -5.70 7.81 12.90
N ARG A 108 -4.63 6.98 12.90
CA ARG A 108 -3.95 6.56 11.67
C ARG A 108 -4.71 5.52 10.85
N THR A 109 -5.67 4.84 11.47
CA THR A 109 -6.42 3.74 10.85
C THR A 109 -7.85 4.12 10.50
N ALA A 110 -8.23 5.39 10.67
CA ALA A 110 -9.56 5.89 10.35
C ALA A 110 -9.93 5.72 8.87
N ASP A 111 -8.94 5.66 7.97
CA ASP A 111 -9.14 5.59 6.52
C ASP A 111 -9.62 4.22 6.02
N LYS A 112 -9.39 3.14 6.79
CA LYS A 112 -9.68 1.75 6.36
C LYS A 112 -10.52 0.98 7.39
N PRO A 113 -11.74 1.44 7.72
CA PRO A 113 -12.56 0.79 8.75
C PRO A 113 -12.93 -0.65 8.34
N GLY A 114 -12.96 -1.55 9.32
CA GLY A 114 -13.38 -2.95 9.13
C GLY A 114 -12.32 -3.89 8.55
N TYR A 115 -11.05 -3.48 8.47
CA TYR A 115 -9.92 -4.38 8.20
C TYR A 115 -9.16 -4.69 9.49
N ILE A 116 -8.56 -5.88 9.56
CA ILE A 116 -7.60 -6.21 10.62
C ILE A 116 -6.22 -5.75 10.14
N ILE A 117 -5.64 -4.77 10.83
CA ILE A 117 -4.34 -4.20 10.49
C ILE A 117 -3.29 -4.71 11.49
N PRO A 118 -2.29 -5.47 11.03
CA PRO A 118 -1.16 -5.86 11.85
C PRO A 118 -0.27 -4.64 12.12
N VAL A 119 0.15 -4.53 13.37
CA VAL A 119 1.01 -3.45 13.86
C VAL A 119 2.25 -4.03 14.52
N GLU A 120 3.39 -3.46 14.17
CA GLU A 120 4.67 -3.78 14.78
C GLU A 120 5.09 -2.61 15.68
N ILE A 121 5.23 -2.89 16.97
CA ILE A 121 5.53 -1.90 18.00
C ILE A 121 6.95 -2.17 18.49
N THR A 122 7.81 -1.18 18.33
CA THR A 122 9.18 -1.19 18.83
C THR A 122 9.21 -0.41 20.13
N VAL A 123 9.66 -1.05 21.20
CA VAL A 123 9.81 -0.44 22.54
C VAL A 123 11.28 -0.13 22.78
N PHE A 124 11.55 1.08 23.25
CA PHE A 124 12.89 1.55 23.59
C PHE A 124 13.12 1.57 25.11
N ASP A 125 14.39 1.66 25.53
CA ASP A 125 14.79 1.66 26.95
C ASP A 125 14.14 2.77 27.78
N ASP A 126 13.80 3.90 27.15
CA ASP A 126 13.15 5.07 27.77
C ASP A 126 11.63 4.92 27.92
N LYS A 127 11.08 3.71 27.69
CA LYS A 127 9.64 3.42 27.64
C LYS A 127 8.89 4.19 26.54
N SER A 128 9.62 4.89 25.66
CA SER A 128 9.06 5.41 24.42
C SER A 128 8.82 4.25 23.46
N PHE A 129 7.84 4.42 22.59
CA PHE A 129 7.50 3.42 21.58
C PHE A 129 7.31 4.09 20.23
N THR A 130 7.69 3.37 19.19
CA THR A 130 7.33 3.69 17.81
C THR A 130 6.59 2.50 17.24
N PHE A 131 5.56 2.75 16.44
CA PHE A 131 4.82 1.69 15.80
C PHE A 131 4.69 1.95 14.30
N ILE A 132 4.79 0.86 13.54
CA ILE A 132 4.63 0.83 12.10
C ILE A 132 3.36 0.03 11.79
N LEU A 133 2.42 0.67 11.10
CA LEU A 133 1.25 0.00 10.57
C LEU A 133 1.65 -0.70 9.28
N LYS A 134 1.36 -1.99 9.21
CA LYS A 134 1.47 -2.75 7.96
C LYS A 134 0.13 -2.76 7.26
N THR A 135 0.10 -3.19 6.01
CA THR A 135 -1.14 -3.41 5.28
C THR A 135 -1.89 -4.63 5.82
N PRO A 136 -3.23 -4.64 5.67
CA PRO A 136 -4.02 -5.80 6.05
C PRO A 136 -3.55 -7.07 5.34
N PRO A 137 -3.77 -8.25 5.95
CA PRO A 137 -3.35 -9.51 5.38
C PRO A 137 -4.01 -9.73 4.01
N ALA A 138 -3.22 -10.24 3.05
CA ALA A 138 -3.70 -10.44 1.68
C ALA A 138 -4.91 -11.39 1.62
N SER A 139 -4.98 -12.34 2.55
CA SER A 139 -6.12 -13.24 2.70
C SER A 139 -7.44 -12.48 2.91
N VAL A 140 -7.47 -11.50 3.81
CA VAL A 140 -8.69 -10.73 4.10
C VAL A 140 -9.05 -9.80 2.95
N LEU A 141 -8.06 -9.22 2.28
CA LEU A 141 -8.27 -8.40 1.07
C LEU A 141 -8.92 -9.22 -0.06
N LEU A 142 -8.40 -10.42 -0.30
CA LEU A 142 -8.89 -11.33 -1.34
C LEU A 142 -10.26 -11.90 -1.01
N LEU A 143 -10.53 -12.26 0.25
CA LEU A 143 -11.85 -12.71 0.70
C LEU A 143 -12.91 -11.64 0.48
N LYS A 144 -12.60 -10.38 0.80
CA LYS A 144 -13.50 -9.24 0.52
C LYS A 144 -13.68 -9.00 -0.98
N ALA A 145 -12.61 -9.08 -1.77
CA ALA A 145 -12.70 -8.90 -3.22
C ALA A 145 -13.51 -10.02 -3.91
N ALA A 146 -13.42 -11.25 -3.40
CA ALA A 146 -14.18 -12.40 -3.88
C ALA A 146 -15.61 -12.48 -3.29
N GLY A 147 -15.92 -11.70 -2.25
CA GLY A 147 -17.21 -11.76 -1.56
C GLY A 147 -17.43 -13.03 -0.74
N VAL A 148 -16.36 -13.67 -0.27
CA VAL A 148 -16.40 -14.95 0.45
C VAL A 148 -15.93 -14.75 1.90
N GLU A 149 -16.61 -15.37 2.86
CA GLU A 149 -16.26 -15.24 4.29
C GLU A 149 -15.07 -16.11 4.72
N LYS A 150 -14.93 -17.30 4.12
CA LYS A 150 -13.93 -18.30 4.48
C LYS A 150 -13.24 -18.87 3.25
N GLY A 151 -11.94 -19.13 3.36
CA GLY A 151 -11.18 -19.82 2.32
C GLY A 151 -11.58 -21.30 2.17
N SER A 152 -11.15 -21.91 1.07
CA SER A 152 -11.35 -23.34 0.82
C SER A 152 -10.59 -24.20 1.83
N LYS A 153 -11.19 -25.32 2.23
CA LYS A 153 -10.49 -26.36 3.01
C LYS A 153 -9.48 -27.11 2.13
N ASP A 154 -9.81 -27.29 0.86
CA ASP A 154 -9.01 -28.01 -0.13
C ASP A 154 -8.80 -27.13 -1.38
N PRO A 155 -7.79 -26.24 -1.40
CA PRO A 155 -7.65 -25.18 -2.39
C PRO A 155 -7.44 -25.67 -3.84
N LYS A 156 -6.99 -26.91 -4.00
CA LYS A 156 -6.80 -27.55 -5.32
C LYS A 156 -8.06 -28.23 -5.84
N ALA A 157 -8.92 -28.72 -4.96
CA ALA A 157 -10.11 -29.50 -5.32
C ALA A 157 -11.37 -28.63 -5.33
N GLN A 158 -11.53 -27.74 -4.35
CA GLN A 158 -12.70 -26.89 -4.20
C GLN A 158 -12.32 -25.42 -4.35
N LYS A 159 -12.88 -24.79 -5.38
CA LYS A 159 -12.69 -23.36 -5.65
C LYS A 159 -13.86 -22.58 -5.08
N VAL A 160 -13.57 -21.61 -4.21
CA VAL A 160 -14.58 -20.89 -3.42
C VAL A 160 -14.91 -19.52 -3.99
N GLY A 161 -14.12 -19.01 -4.93
CA GLY A 161 -14.37 -17.71 -5.54
C GLY A 161 -13.45 -17.42 -6.71
N LYS A 162 -13.71 -16.30 -7.39
CA LYS A 162 -12.93 -15.80 -8.52
C LYS A 162 -12.61 -14.32 -8.32
N VAL A 163 -11.42 -13.90 -8.74
CA VAL A 163 -10.96 -12.51 -8.67
C VAL A 163 -10.38 -12.09 -10.03
N THR A 164 -10.69 -10.87 -10.44
CA THR A 164 -10.18 -10.29 -11.70
C THR A 164 -8.77 -9.70 -11.52
N ILE A 165 -8.04 -9.55 -12.63
CA ILE A 165 -6.72 -8.92 -12.62
C ILE A 165 -6.75 -7.49 -12.06
N ASP A 166 -7.81 -6.73 -12.34
CA ASP A 166 -7.90 -5.34 -11.88
C ASP A 166 -8.03 -5.25 -10.36
N GLN A 167 -8.81 -6.16 -9.76
CA GLN A 167 -8.90 -6.30 -8.31
C GLN A 167 -7.56 -6.73 -7.71
N LEU A 168 -6.85 -7.67 -8.34
CA LEU A 168 -5.51 -8.05 -7.90
C LEU A 168 -4.52 -6.91 -7.97
N ARG A 169 -4.57 -6.09 -9.03
CA ARG A 169 -3.69 -4.94 -9.20
C ARG A 169 -3.93 -3.88 -8.13
N THR A 170 -5.20 -3.66 -7.78
CA THR A 170 -5.59 -2.74 -6.70
C THR A 170 -5.05 -3.23 -5.36
N ILE A 171 -5.28 -4.51 -5.03
CA ILE A 171 -4.77 -5.15 -3.81
C ILE A 171 -3.23 -5.11 -3.75
N ALA A 172 -2.57 -5.39 -4.88
CA ALA A 172 -1.12 -5.38 -4.99
C ALA A 172 -0.56 -3.97 -4.80
N SER A 173 -1.23 -2.94 -5.32
CA SER A 173 -0.81 -1.53 -5.16
C SER A 173 -0.96 -1.08 -3.72
N GLU A 174 -2.05 -1.45 -3.05
CA GLU A 174 -2.25 -1.16 -1.63
C GLU A 174 -1.20 -1.84 -0.74
N LYS A 175 -0.80 -3.07 -1.08
CA LYS A 175 0.14 -3.89 -0.31
C LYS A 175 1.61 -3.70 -0.70
N LEU A 176 1.88 -3.00 -1.80
CA LEU A 176 3.23 -2.71 -2.30
C LEU A 176 4.21 -2.19 -1.23
N PRO A 177 3.86 -1.25 -0.32
CA PRO A 177 4.82 -0.73 0.65
C PRO A 177 5.32 -1.77 1.68
N ASP A 178 4.62 -2.89 1.86
CA ASP A 178 5.03 -3.96 2.78
C ASP A 178 5.65 -5.16 2.06
N LEU A 179 5.66 -5.15 0.72
CA LEU A 179 6.26 -6.20 -0.08
C LEU A 179 7.69 -5.81 -0.47
N ASN A 180 8.55 -6.81 -0.55
CA ASN A 180 9.94 -6.62 -0.98
C ASN A 180 10.10 -6.58 -2.51
N CYS A 181 9.05 -6.27 -3.26
CA CYS A 181 9.06 -6.32 -4.72
C CYS A 181 9.16 -4.93 -5.35
N GLU A 182 9.98 -4.82 -6.39
CA GLU A 182 10.21 -3.55 -7.10
C GLU A 182 9.13 -3.27 -8.15
N THR A 183 8.54 -4.32 -8.75
CA THR A 183 7.53 -4.20 -9.82
C THR A 183 6.14 -4.62 -9.36
N THR A 184 5.11 -3.93 -9.86
CA THR A 184 3.70 -4.25 -9.59
C THR A 184 3.33 -5.65 -10.09
N GLU A 185 3.91 -6.11 -11.18
CA GLU A 185 3.69 -7.46 -11.72
C GLU A 185 4.18 -8.55 -10.74
N SER A 186 5.33 -8.32 -10.10
CA SER A 186 5.85 -9.23 -9.07
C SER A 186 4.93 -9.25 -7.85
N ALA A 187 4.42 -8.09 -7.43
CA ALA A 187 3.42 -8.00 -6.37
C ALA A 187 2.16 -8.80 -6.73
N MET A 188 1.64 -8.64 -7.96
CA MET A 188 0.47 -9.38 -8.44
C MET A 188 0.67 -10.90 -8.40
N ARG A 189 1.86 -11.40 -8.78
CA ARG A 189 2.20 -12.84 -8.68
C ARG A 189 2.18 -13.35 -7.24
N ILE A 190 2.70 -12.56 -6.28
CA ILE A 190 2.68 -12.91 -4.85
C ILE A 190 1.24 -13.02 -4.34
N ILE A 191 0.39 -12.05 -4.69
CA ILE A 191 -1.02 -12.05 -4.29
C ILE A 191 -1.78 -13.18 -4.99
N ALA A 192 -1.53 -13.44 -6.27
CA ALA A 192 -2.12 -14.56 -7.01
C ALA A 192 -1.77 -15.91 -6.37
N GLY A 193 -0.53 -16.08 -5.88
CA GLY A 193 -0.13 -17.28 -5.14
C GLY A 193 -0.91 -17.44 -3.83
N THR A 194 -1.20 -16.33 -3.15
CA THR A 194 -2.04 -16.33 -1.94
C THR A 194 -3.48 -16.71 -2.26
N ALA A 195 -4.05 -16.18 -3.36
CA ALA A 195 -5.38 -16.54 -3.84
C ALA A 195 -5.49 -18.03 -4.16
N ALA A 196 -4.50 -18.57 -4.87
CA ALA A 196 -4.43 -20.00 -5.19
C ALA A 196 -4.37 -20.88 -3.93
N ASN A 197 -3.63 -20.45 -2.89
CA ASN A 197 -3.56 -21.17 -1.62
C ASN A 197 -4.88 -21.18 -0.83
N MET A 198 -5.78 -20.23 -1.11
CA MET A 198 -7.12 -20.17 -0.48
C MET A 198 -8.21 -20.80 -1.36
N GLY A 199 -7.88 -21.29 -2.55
CA GLY A 199 -8.86 -21.82 -3.50
C GLY A 199 -9.66 -20.74 -4.22
N ILE A 200 -9.08 -19.54 -4.39
CA ILE A 200 -9.65 -18.47 -5.21
C ILE A 200 -8.94 -18.50 -6.56
N ASP A 201 -9.72 -18.57 -7.64
CA ASP A 201 -9.18 -18.54 -8.99
C ASP A 201 -9.00 -17.11 -9.49
N VAL A 202 -7.99 -16.93 -10.35
CA VAL A 202 -7.61 -15.64 -10.92
C VAL A 202 -7.79 -15.70 -12.42
N ASP A 203 -8.62 -14.81 -12.95
CA ASP A 203 -8.93 -14.74 -14.38
C ASP A 203 -8.40 -13.42 -14.98
N PRO A 204 -7.55 -13.44 -16.04
CA PRO A 204 -6.78 -14.57 -16.55
C PRO A 204 -5.61 -15.02 -15.63
N PRO A 205 -5.13 -16.27 -15.77
CA PRO A 205 -4.09 -16.81 -14.92
C PRO A 205 -2.74 -16.12 -15.17
N ILE A 206 -2.15 -15.54 -14.12
CA ILE A 206 -0.81 -14.92 -14.15
C ILE A 206 0.29 -15.95 -13.82
N LEU A 207 -0.08 -17.02 -13.11
CA LEU A 207 0.84 -18.06 -12.68
C LEU A 207 0.80 -19.21 -13.69
N GLU A 208 1.86 -19.33 -14.48
CA GLU A 208 2.07 -20.51 -15.31
C GLU A 208 2.27 -21.75 -14.41
N PRO A 209 1.43 -22.79 -14.51
CA PRO A 209 1.64 -24.02 -13.77
C PRO A 209 2.94 -24.68 -14.25
N LYS A 210 3.88 -24.94 -13.32
CA LYS A 210 5.07 -25.72 -13.65
C LYS A 210 4.66 -27.13 -14.06
N GLN A 211 4.83 -27.46 -15.34
CA GLN A 211 4.69 -28.82 -15.84
C GLN A 211 5.80 -29.67 -15.23
N LYS A 212 5.42 -30.67 -14.42
CA LYS A 212 6.36 -31.72 -14.02
C LYS A 212 6.56 -32.61 -15.23
N GLN A 213 7.70 -32.48 -15.91
CA GLN A 213 8.13 -33.52 -16.85
C GLN A 213 8.36 -34.79 -16.02
N LEU A 214 7.48 -35.77 -16.20
CA LEU A 214 7.71 -37.12 -15.73
C LEU A 214 8.84 -37.67 -16.59
N LEU A 215 10.02 -37.81 -16.00
CA LEU A 215 11.18 -38.51 -16.58
C LEU A 215 10.95 -40.02 -16.49
#